data_AF-A0A5J4P8B1-F1
#
_entry.id   AF-A0A5J4P8B1-F1
#
_cell.length_a   1.000
_cell.length_b   1.000
_cell.length_c   1.000
_cell.angle_alpha   90.00
_cell.angle_beta   90.00
_cell.angle_gamma   90.00
#
_symmetry.space_group_name_H-M   'P 1'
#
loop_
_entity.id
_entity.type
_entity.pdbx_description
1 polymer ?
#
loop_
_entity_poly.entity_id
_entity_poly.type
_entity_poly.pdbx_seq_one_letter_code
_entity_poly.pdbx_strand_id
1 'polypeptide(L)'
;SRFIEYDTPDELCDLISSNRIKRPHLHIGQGSNLLFVKDFEGAVLHSRINNINVIDETKNSVSVKVGAGVLWDDFVLRCVENNWYGIENLSYIPGETGACAVQNIGAYGMEIKNVISNVETINLAGEKRIYSVAECKYAYRYSIFKEQDRKDCFVTYVYFKLSKTPHYILDYGTVREETAKYSEISLRTVRKVIIDIR
;
A
#
# COMPACT_ATOMS: atom_id res chain seq x y z
N SER A 1 -13.41 -14.72 -17.46
CA SER A 1 -13.49 -13.52 -16.59
C SER A 1 -13.81 -12.26 -17.38
N ARG A 2 -14.39 -11.25 -16.73
CA ARG A 2 -14.42 -9.86 -17.22
C ARG A 2 -13.40 -9.06 -16.43
N PHE A 3 -12.48 -8.38 -17.09
CA PHE A 3 -11.56 -7.44 -16.46
C PHE A 3 -12.19 -6.05 -16.43
N ILE A 4 -12.16 -5.39 -15.27
CA ILE A 4 -12.80 -4.09 -15.01
C ILE A 4 -11.80 -3.21 -14.28
N GLU A 5 -11.55 -2.03 -14.83
CA GLU A 5 -10.76 -0.99 -14.20
C GLU A 5 -11.65 0.18 -13.80
N TYR A 6 -11.21 0.93 -12.79
CA TYR A 6 -11.83 2.18 -12.35
C TYR A 6 -10.76 3.16 -11.89
N ASP A 7 -10.90 4.43 -12.28
CA ASP A 7 -9.94 5.49 -12.02
C ASP A 7 -10.33 6.34 -10.80
N THR A 8 -11.59 6.26 -10.36
CA THR A 8 -12.08 6.99 -9.17
C THR A 8 -12.99 6.15 -8.26
N PRO A 9 -13.16 6.54 -6.98
CA PRO A 9 -14.13 5.90 -6.10
C PRO A 9 -15.58 6.01 -6.58
N ASP A 10 -15.93 7.10 -7.27
CA ASP A 10 -17.29 7.32 -7.76
C ASP A 10 -17.59 6.43 -8.97
N GLU A 11 -16.61 6.22 -9.87
CA GLU A 11 -16.71 5.21 -10.92
C GLU A 11 -16.88 3.79 -10.35
N LEU A 12 -16.19 3.46 -9.26
CA LEU A 12 -16.40 2.19 -8.57
C LEU A 12 -17.85 2.08 -8.06
N CYS A 13 -18.38 3.14 -7.44
CA CYS A 13 -19.79 3.17 -7.03
C CYS A 13 -20.75 3.02 -8.21
N ASP A 14 -20.48 3.64 -9.36
CA ASP A 14 -21.29 3.52 -10.58
C ASP A 14 -21.25 2.09 -11.14
N LEU A 15 -20.09 1.44 -11.12
CA LEU A 15 -19.94 0.04 -11.52
C LEU A 15 -20.71 -0.91 -10.58
N ILE A 16 -20.75 -0.60 -9.29
CA ILE A 16 -21.53 -1.34 -8.28
C ILE A 16 -23.03 -1.14 -8.53
N SER A 17 -23.48 0.11 -8.62
CA SER A 17 -24.91 0.47 -8.75
C SER A 17 -25.52 0.00 -10.07
N SER A 18 -24.73 0.00 -11.15
CA SER A 18 -25.12 -0.56 -12.46
C SER A 18 -25.02 -2.09 -12.52
N ASN A 19 -24.75 -2.76 -11.39
CA ASN A 19 -24.66 -4.22 -11.27
C ASN A 19 -23.64 -4.85 -12.24
N ARG A 20 -22.56 -4.11 -12.56
CA ARG A 20 -21.45 -4.57 -13.41
C ARG A 20 -20.43 -5.40 -12.62
N ILE A 21 -20.45 -5.28 -11.29
CA ILE A 21 -19.61 -6.05 -10.37
C ILE A 21 -20.48 -7.09 -9.68
N LYS A 22 -20.42 -8.34 -10.16
CA LYS A 22 -21.17 -9.47 -9.62
C LYS A 22 -20.25 -10.52 -9.03
N ARG A 23 -20.77 -11.31 -8.10
CA ARG A 23 -20.06 -12.48 -7.57
C ARG A 23 -20.00 -13.61 -8.63
N PRO A 24 -18.91 -14.39 -8.67
CA PRO A 24 -17.69 -14.17 -7.91
C PRO A 24 -16.88 -13.00 -8.50
N HIS A 25 -16.28 -12.19 -7.62
CA HIS A 25 -15.39 -11.11 -8.01
C HIS A 25 -14.05 -11.24 -7.27
N LEU A 26 -13.01 -10.67 -7.87
CA LEU A 26 -11.67 -10.65 -7.34
C LEU A 26 -11.07 -9.28 -7.57
N HIS A 27 -10.82 -8.53 -6.50
CA HIS A 27 -10.10 -7.27 -6.57
C HIS A 27 -8.60 -7.54 -6.43
N ILE A 28 -7.82 -7.08 -7.40
CA ILE A 28 -6.37 -7.29 -7.48
C ILE A 28 -5.66 -5.94 -7.56
N GLY A 29 -4.40 -5.92 -7.11
CA GLY A 29 -3.44 -4.93 -7.61
C GLY A 29 -2.73 -5.47 -8.87
N GLN A 30 -1.42 -5.26 -9.01
CA GLN A 30 -0.60 -5.83 -10.11
C GLN A 30 -0.49 -7.37 -10.13
N GLY A 31 -1.09 -8.09 -9.17
CA GLY A 31 -1.00 -9.55 -9.11
C GLY A 31 0.35 -10.13 -8.66
N SER A 32 1.23 -9.32 -8.06
CA SER A 32 2.57 -9.75 -7.59
C SER A 32 2.56 -10.83 -6.48
N ASN A 33 1.39 -11.07 -5.86
CA ASN A 33 1.20 -12.09 -4.82
C ASN A 33 -0.07 -12.94 -5.10
N LEU A 34 -0.32 -13.27 -6.38
CA LEU A 34 -1.48 -14.03 -6.82
C LEU A 34 -1.07 -15.14 -7.82
N LEU A 35 -1.67 -16.32 -7.67
CA LEU A 35 -1.49 -17.45 -8.58
C LEU A 35 -2.85 -17.93 -9.10
N PHE A 36 -3.11 -17.78 -10.39
CA PHE A 36 -4.26 -18.40 -11.05
C PHE A 36 -3.93 -19.86 -11.37
N VAL A 37 -4.71 -20.79 -10.79
CA VAL A 37 -4.56 -22.25 -11.03
C VAL A 37 -5.54 -22.79 -12.08
N LYS A 38 -6.48 -21.95 -12.50
CA LYS A 38 -7.49 -22.18 -13.53
C LYS A 38 -8.10 -20.84 -13.96
N ASP A 39 -8.91 -20.87 -15.01
CA ASP A 39 -9.69 -19.71 -15.42
C ASP A 39 -10.63 -19.23 -14.30
N PHE A 40 -10.68 -17.92 -14.11
CA PHE A 40 -11.56 -17.29 -13.14
C PHE A 40 -12.89 -16.91 -13.79
N GLU A 41 -13.94 -17.62 -13.43
CA GLU A 41 -15.31 -17.40 -13.93
C GLU A 41 -16.03 -16.28 -13.16
N GLY A 42 -15.49 -15.06 -13.24
CA GLY A 42 -15.99 -13.91 -12.49
C GLY A 42 -15.48 -12.57 -12.99
N ALA A 43 -15.75 -11.51 -12.22
CA ALA A 43 -15.21 -10.17 -12.47
C ALA A 43 -13.85 -10.00 -11.78
N VAL A 44 -12.82 -9.64 -12.53
CA VAL A 44 -11.53 -9.22 -11.97
C VAL A 44 -11.51 -7.69 -11.99
N LEU A 45 -11.33 -7.09 -10.82
CA LEU A 45 -11.31 -5.64 -10.64
C LEU A 45 -9.90 -5.18 -10.34
N HIS A 46 -9.51 -4.05 -10.92
CA HIS A 46 -8.24 -3.40 -10.65
C HIS A 46 -8.45 -1.90 -10.46
N SER A 47 -7.82 -1.32 -9.44
CA SER A 47 -7.90 0.11 -9.17
C SER A 47 -6.82 0.86 -9.93
N ARG A 48 -7.21 1.90 -10.66
CA ARG A 48 -6.30 2.86 -11.32
C ARG A 48 -6.20 4.19 -10.59
N ILE A 49 -6.78 4.30 -9.39
CA ILE A 49 -6.66 5.48 -8.54
C ILE A 49 -5.18 5.69 -8.19
N ASN A 50 -4.53 6.64 -8.86
CA ASN A 50 -3.07 6.80 -8.88
C ASN A 50 -2.56 8.14 -8.32
N ASN A 51 -3.43 8.90 -7.67
CA ASN A 51 -3.08 10.18 -7.06
C ASN A 51 -2.43 10.00 -5.67
N ILE A 52 -1.51 10.91 -5.35
CA ILE A 52 -0.83 11.00 -4.06
C ILE A 52 -0.94 12.45 -3.60
N ASN A 53 -1.71 12.67 -2.53
CA ASN A 53 -2.05 14.00 -2.02
C ASN A 53 -1.52 14.18 -0.60
N VAL A 54 -0.77 15.25 -0.34
CA VAL A 54 -0.49 15.70 1.03
C VAL A 54 -1.77 16.31 1.56
N ILE A 55 -2.26 15.79 2.70
CA ILE A 55 -3.53 16.22 3.30
C ILE A 55 -3.34 17.00 4.61
N ASP A 56 -2.17 16.86 5.23
CA ASP A 56 -1.76 17.62 6.40
C ASP A 56 -0.23 17.62 6.47
N GLU A 57 0.35 18.73 6.90
CA GLU A 57 1.81 18.86 7.02
C GLU A 57 2.17 19.74 8.20
N THR A 58 3.08 19.23 9.03
CA THR A 58 3.66 19.96 10.15
C THR A 58 5.16 20.10 9.95
N LYS A 59 5.84 20.74 10.91
CA LYS A 59 7.30 20.79 10.95
C LYS A 59 7.93 19.39 11.00
N ASN A 60 7.29 18.45 11.70
CA ASN A 60 7.90 17.15 12.06
C ASN A 60 7.26 15.96 11.34
N SER A 61 6.12 16.13 10.69
CA SER A 61 5.38 15.03 10.06
C SER A 61 4.63 15.49 8.81
N VAL A 62 4.30 14.53 7.95
CA VAL A 62 3.42 14.72 6.81
C VAL A 62 2.40 13.60 6.77
N SER A 63 1.15 13.95 6.50
CA SER A 63 0.06 12.99 6.28
C SER A 63 -0.28 12.97 4.79
N VAL A 64 -0.29 11.78 4.20
CA VAL A 64 -0.44 11.59 2.76
C VAL A 64 -1.59 10.61 2.48
N LYS A 65 -2.52 11.00 1.61
CA LYS A 65 -3.56 10.12 1.05
C LYS A 65 -3.07 9.59 -0.29
N VAL A 66 -2.95 8.27 -0.40
CA VAL A 66 -2.37 7.58 -1.57
C VAL A 66 -3.41 6.66 -2.18
N GLY A 67 -3.62 6.78 -3.49
CA GLY A 67 -4.54 5.93 -4.25
C GLY A 67 -4.12 4.46 -4.23
N ALA A 68 -5.10 3.56 -4.23
CA ALA A 68 -4.85 2.12 -4.15
C ALA A 68 -4.03 1.57 -5.33
N GLY A 69 -4.12 2.20 -6.50
CA GLY A 69 -3.40 1.84 -7.73
C GLY A 69 -2.03 2.51 -7.89
N VAL A 70 -1.56 3.28 -6.91
CA VAL A 70 -0.20 3.85 -6.94
C VAL A 70 0.82 2.73 -6.80
N LEU A 71 1.78 2.65 -7.73
CA LEU A 71 2.93 1.75 -7.63
C LEU A 71 3.67 2.00 -6.32
N TRP A 72 3.86 0.93 -5.55
CA TRP A 72 4.41 1.04 -4.21
C TRP A 72 5.80 1.67 -4.22
N ASP A 73 6.68 1.20 -5.09
CA ASP A 73 8.06 1.69 -5.12
C ASP A 73 8.18 3.14 -5.60
N ASP A 74 7.27 3.61 -6.47
CA ASP A 74 7.21 5.01 -6.88
C ASP A 74 6.81 5.91 -5.70
N PHE A 75 5.89 5.43 -4.84
CA PHE A 75 5.54 6.16 -3.62
C PHE A 75 6.72 6.20 -2.64
N VAL A 76 7.47 5.11 -2.47
CA VAL A 76 8.69 5.10 -1.65
C VAL A 76 9.73 6.07 -2.21
N LEU A 77 9.96 6.07 -3.52
CA LEU A 77 10.87 7.02 -4.18
C LEU A 77 10.45 8.46 -3.91
N ARG A 78 9.17 8.80 -4.07
CA ARG A 78 8.64 10.13 -3.77
C ARG A 78 8.90 10.53 -2.31
N CYS A 79 8.73 9.60 -1.36
CA CYS A 79 9.03 9.87 0.05
C CYS A 79 10.52 10.17 0.26
N VAL A 80 11.41 9.39 -0.35
CA VAL A 80 12.85 9.63 -0.32
C VAL A 80 13.22 11.01 -0.90
N GLU A 81 12.62 11.39 -2.02
CA GLU A 81 12.89 12.69 -2.67
C GLU A 81 12.40 13.89 -1.85
N ASN A 82 11.36 13.70 -1.04
CA ASN A 82 10.76 14.74 -0.20
C ASN A 82 11.27 14.73 1.26
N ASN A 83 12.25 13.89 1.59
CA ASN A 83 12.74 13.68 2.96
C ASN A 83 11.63 13.26 3.94
N TRP A 84 10.75 12.36 3.50
CA TRP A 84 9.73 11.72 4.33
C TRP A 84 10.22 10.34 4.76
N TYR A 85 10.53 10.22 6.04
CA TYR A 85 11.13 9.05 6.67
C TYR A 85 10.07 8.05 7.11
N GLY A 86 10.44 6.76 7.09
CA GLY A 86 9.69 5.68 7.71
C GLY A 86 9.28 4.56 6.78
N ILE A 87 9.56 4.61 5.47
CA ILE A 87 9.22 3.53 4.52
C ILE A 87 10.35 3.13 3.58
N GLU A 88 11.54 3.70 3.74
CA GLU A 88 12.72 3.44 2.90
C GLU A 88 13.15 1.96 2.93
N ASN A 89 13.00 1.27 4.05
CA ASN A 89 13.24 -0.17 4.19
C ASN A 89 12.28 -1.04 3.37
N LEU A 90 11.18 -0.46 2.88
CA LEU A 90 10.20 -1.15 2.03
C LEU A 90 10.42 -0.86 0.55
N SER A 91 11.56 -0.29 0.18
CA SER A 91 11.95 -0.05 -1.22
C SER A 91 11.95 -1.35 -2.03
N TYR A 92 11.56 -1.23 -3.30
CA TYR A 92 11.60 -2.27 -4.33
C TYR A 92 10.74 -3.50 -4.02
N ILE A 93 9.72 -3.34 -3.18
CA ILE A 93 8.62 -4.31 -3.05
C ILE A 93 7.68 -4.12 -4.26
N PRO A 94 7.38 -5.18 -5.05
CA PRO A 94 6.49 -5.07 -6.19
C PRO A 94 5.02 -4.99 -5.77
N GLY A 95 4.22 -4.31 -6.59
CA GLY A 95 2.78 -4.16 -6.38
C GLY A 95 2.36 -2.73 -6.13
N GLU A 96 1.11 -2.57 -5.73
CA GLU A 96 0.46 -1.27 -5.54
C GLU A 96 0.10 -1.04 -4.08
N THR A 97 -0.07 0.23 -3.73
CA THR A 97 -0.32 0.70 -2.36
C THR A 97 -1.50 -0.01 -1.70
N GLY A 98 -2.60 -0.24 -2.41
CA GLY A 98 -3.77 -0.94 -1.88
C GLY A 98 -3.44 -2.38 -1.46
N ALA A 99 -2.74 -3.13 -2.32
CA ALA A 99 -2.31 -4.48 -2.03
C ALA A 99 -1.27 -4.53 -0.88
N CYS A 100 -0.41 -3.51 -0.79
CA CYS A 100 0.57 -3.36 0.28
C CYS A 100 -0.10 -3.24 1.66
N ALA A 101 -1.18 -2.44 1.76
CA ALA A 101 -1.99 -2.35 2.96
C ALA A 101 -2.65 -3.70 3.28
N VAL A 102 -3.32 -4.35 2.32
CA VAL A 102 -3.98 -5.65 2.55
C VAL A 102 -3.03 -6.72 3.12
N GLN A 103 -1.79 -6.77 2.65
CA GLN A 103 -0.82 -7.78 3.08
C GLN A 103 -0.04 -7.41 4.34
N ASN A 104 -0.15 -6.18 4.86
CA ASN A 104 0.80 -5.63 5.82
C ASN A 104 2.25 -5.93 5.39
N ILE A 105 2.67 -5.38 4.25
CA ILE A 105 4.01 -5.63 3.75
C ILE A 105 5.07 -5.24 4.78
N GLY A 106 6.11 -6.07 4.90
CA GLY A 106 7.26 -5.80 5.74
C GLY A 106 8.53 -6.35 5.12
N ALA A 107 9.63 -5.67 5.39
CA ALA A 107 10.98 -6.03 5.00
C ALA A 107 11.99 -5.30 5.89
N TYR A 108 13.15 -5.92 6.13
CA TYR A 108 14.29 -5.31 6.81
C TYR A 108 13.95 -4.59 8.14
N GLY A 109 13.15 -5.25 8.99
CA GLY A 109 12.78 -4.72 10.32
C GLY A 109 11.61 -3.71 10.32
N MET A 110 11.02 -3.41 9.17
CA MET A 110 9.90 -2.50 9.03
C MET A 110 8.64 -3.23 8.54
N GLU A 111 7.47 -2.81 9.04
CA GLU A 111 6.14 -3.23 8.56
C GLU A 111 5.28 -2.00 8.28
N ILE A 112 4.52 -2.02 7.18
CA ILE A 112 3.78 -0.85 6.71
C ILE A 112 2.73 -0.33 7.69
N LYS A 113 2.18 -1.21 8.53
CA LYS A 113 1.26 -0.83 9.62
C LYS A 113 1.82 0.26 10.54
N ASN A 114 3.14 0.38 10.65
CA ASN A 114 3.78 1.34 11.55
C ASN A 114 3.59 2.80 11.08
N VAL A 115 3.27 3.01 9.81
CA VAL A 115 3.04 4.34 9.22
C VAL A 115 1.63 4.53 8.64
N ILE A 116 0.85 3.46 8.47
CA ILE A 116 -0.55 3.59 8.05
C ILE A 116 -1.36 4.19 9.20
N SER A 117 -2.08 5.28 8.94
CA SER A 117 -3.07 5.81 9.87
C SER A 117 -4.45 5.23 9.61
N ASN A 118 -4.84 5.12 8.33
CA ASN A 118 -6.19 4.71 7.92
C ASN A 118 -6.19 3.99 6.56
N VAL A 119 -7.21 3.17 6.34
CA VAL A 119 -7.51 2.54 5.04
C VAL A 119 -8.95 2.86 4.67
N GLU A 120 -9.16 3.45 3.49
CA GLU A 120 -10.48 3.72 2.93
C GLU A 120 -10.87 2.63 1.95
N THR A 121 -12.12 2.17 2.08
CA THR A 121 -12.69 1.13 1.23
C THR A 121 -14.08 1.49 0.75
N ILE A 122 -14.52 0.86 -0.33
CA ILE A 122 -15.91 0.81 -0.77
C ILE A 122 -16.36 -0.65 -0.77
N ASN A 123 -17.53 -0.93 -0.20
CA ASN A 123 -18.10 -2.28 -0.22
C ASN A 123 -19.02 -2.52 -1.44
N LEU A 124 -19.47 -3.76 -1.66
CA LEU A 124 -20.38 -4.11 -2.76
C LEU A 124 -21.79 -3.47 -2.64
N ALA A 125 -22.12 -2.84 -1.51
CA ALA A 125 -23.33 -2.01 -1.38
C ALA A 125 -23.09 -0.54 -1.78
N GLY A 126 -21.87 -0.18 -2.18
CA GLY A 126 -21.47 1.19 -2.50
C GLY A 126 -21.14 2.04 -1.28
N GLU A 127 -21.03 1.43 -0.09
CA GLU A 127 -20.79 2.16 1.16
C GLU A 127 -19.29 2.44 1.32
N LYS A 128 -18.96 3.72 1.47
CA LYS A 128 -17.61 4.18 1.80
C LYS A 128 -17.36 3.99 3.29
N ARG A 129 -16.22 3.40 3.65
CA ARG A 129 -15.78 3.26 5.05
C ARG A 129 -14.29 3.53 5.19
N ILE A 130 -13.93 4.24 6.26
CA ILE A 130 -12.54 4.45 6.67
C ILE A 130 -12.27 3.61 7.92
N TYR A 131 -11.28 2.74 7.85
CA TYR A 131 -10.80 1.93 8.97
C TYR A 131 -9.58 2.60 9.57
N SER A 132 -9.54 2.73 10.89
CA SER A 132 -8.32 3.04 11.63
C SER A 132 -7.32 1.87 11.56
N VAL A 133 -6.03 2.16 11.80
CA VAL A 133 -4.99 1.11 11.90
C VAL A 133 -5.34 0.02 12.92
N ALA A 134 -6.00 0.37 14.03
CA ALA A 134 -6.44 -0.58 15.05
C ALA A 134 -7.54 -1.51 14.53
N GLU A 135 -8.51 -0.99 13.77
CA GLU A 135 -9.55 -1.80 13.14
C GLU A 135 -9.02 -2.71 12.04
N CYS A 136 -7.91 -2.36 11.38
CA CYS A 136 -7.30 -3.18 10.33
C CYS A 136 -6.73 -4.52 10.84
N LYS A 137 -6.55 -4.66 12.17
CA LYS A 137 -5.97 -5.83 12.87
C LYS A 137 -4.71 -6.37 12.20
N TYR A 138 -3.76 -5.49 11.90
CA TYR A 138 -2.52 -5.89 11.26
C TYR A 138 -1.69 -6.85 12.13
N ALA A 139 -1.26 -7.95 11.53
CA ALA A 139 -0.28 -8.88 12.07
C ALA A 139 0.71 -9.29 10.98
N TYR A 140 1.65 -10.19 11.28
CA TYR A 140 2.64 -10.63 10.30
C TYR A 140 1.96 -11.18 9.04
N ARG A 141 2.14 -10.49 7.90
CA ARG A 141 1.52 -10.81 6.60
C ARG A 141 -0.02 -10.90 6.63
N TYR A 142 -0.67 -10.16 7.52
CA TYR A 142 -2.10 -10.27 7.78
C TYR A 142 -2.79 -8.92 7.99
N SER A 143 -4.03 -8.83 7.53
CA SER A 143 -5.01 -7.79 7.87
C SER A 143 -6.43 -8.38 7.78
N ILE A 144 -7.42 -7.69 8.35
CA ILE A 144 -8.83 -8.09 8.21
C ILE A 144 -9.31 -8.16 6.75
N PHE A 145 -8.68 -7.43 5.83
CA PHE A 145 -9.10 -7.39 4.42
C PHE A 145 -8.84 -8.71 3.68
N LYS A 146 -8.11 -9.64 4.32
CA LYS A 146 -7.91 -11.02 3.83
C LYS A 146 -9.00 -11.98 4.29
N GLU A 147 -9.86 -11.58 5.24
CA GLU A 147 -10.96 -12.39 5.75
C GLU A 147 -12.06 -12.58 4.70
N GLN A 148 -12.73 -13.73 4.72
CA GLN A 148 -13.69 -14.13 3.69
C GLN A 148 -14.91 -13.19 3.62
N ASP A 149 -15.36 -12.69 4.78
CA ASP A 149 -16.46 -11.72 4.94
C ASP A 149 -16.05 -10.28 4.56
N ARG A 150 -14.76 -10.04 4.31
CA ARG A 150 -14.20 -8.75 3.87
C ARG A 150 -13.77 -8.73 2.41
N LYS A 151 -14.02 -9.80 1.65
CA LYS A 151 -13.74 -9.85 0.20
C LYS A 151 -14.52 -8.83 -0.63
N ASP A 152 -15.55 -8.24 -0.04
CA ASP A 152 -16.33 -7.18 -0.67
C ASP A 152 -15.80 -5.79 -0.37
N CYS A 153 -14.80 -5.64 0.49
CA CYS A 153 -14.19 -4.36 0.81
C CYS A 153 -13.07 -4.05 -0.20
N PHE A 154 -13.36 -3.17 -1.16
CA PHE A 154 -12.39 -2.71 -2.15
C PHE A 154 -11.60 -1.53 -1.60
N VAL A 155 -10.29 -1.70 -1.35
CA VAL A 155 -9.41 -0.61 -0.93
C VAL A 155 -9.31 0.43 -2.04
N THR A 156 -9.60 1.69 -1.72
CA THR A 156 -9.53 2.83 -2.66
C THR A 156 -8.40 3.77 -2.32
N TYR A 157 -8.16 4.03 -1.04
CA TYR A 157 -7.05 4.86 -0.57
C TYR A 157 -6.42 4.31 0.70
N VAL A 158 -5.13 4.56 0.85
CA VAL A 158 -4.36 4.30 2.07
C VAL A 158 -3.78 5.63 2.56
N TYR A 159 -3.89 5.86 3.87
CA TYR A 159 -3.43 7.08 4.51
C TYR A 159 -2.18 6.76 5.32
N PHE A 160 -1.14 7.54 5.09
CA PHE A 160 0.15 7.39 5.75
C PHE A 160 0.45 8.62 6.60
N LYS A 161 1.07 8.41 7.76
CA LYS A 161 1.71 9.45 8.55
C LYS A 161 3.21 9.17 8.59
N LEU A 162 3.98 10.01 7.91
CA LEU A 162 5.43 9.88 7.75
C LEU A 162 6.14 10.96 8.57
N SER A 163 7.39 10.68 8.95
CA SER A 163 8.22 11.63 9.70
C SER A 163 8.98 12.57 8.76
N LYS A 164 9.19 13.81 9.18
CA LYS A 164 10.17 14.74 8.56
C LYS A 164 11.44 14.87 9.40
N THR A 165 11.46 14.25 10.57
CA THR A 165 12.64 14.13 11.42
C THR A 165 13.44 12.89 11.00
N PRO A 166 14.77 13.02 10.79
CA PRO A 166 15.60 11.89 10.43
C PRO A 166 15.55 10.75 11.45
N HIS A 167 15.24 9.57 10.96
CA HIS A 167 15.27 8.31 11.70
C HIS A 167 15.46 7.17 10.71
N TYR A 168 16.32 6.20 11.03
CA TYR A 168 16.68 5.09 10.13
C TYR A 168 16.57 3.76 10.87
N ILE A 169 15.95 2.77 10.22
CA ILE A 169 15.85 1.41 10.75
C ILE A 169 16.98 0.58 10.12
N LEU A 170 18.08 0.41 10.85
CA LEU A 170 19.30 -0.22 10.32
C LEU A 170 19.64 -1.58 10.96
N ASP A 171 18.85 -2.05 11.92
CA ASP A 171 19.23 -3.20 12.76
C ASP A 171 19.24 -4.56 12.05
N TYR A 172 18.67 -4.63 10.84
CA TYR A 172 18.70 -5.84 10.03
C TYR A 172 20.13 -6.13 9.55
N GLY A 173 20.64 -7.34 9.81
CA GLY A 173 22.07 -7.67 9.69
C GLY A 173 22.76 -7.14 8.43
N THR A 174 22.26 -7.55 7.26
CA THR A 174 22.82 -7.13 5.96
C THR A 174 22.67 -5.62 5.72
N VAL A 175 21.56 -5.00 6.15
CA VAL A 175 21.37 -3.55 6.01
C VAL A 175 22.40 -2.80 6.84
N ARG A 176 22.64 -3.24 8.09
CA ARG A 176 23.65 -2.65 8.98
C ARG A 176 25.04 -2.73 8.36
N GLU A 177 25.41 -3.90 7.84
CA GLU A 177 26.72 -4.16 7.24
C GLU A 177 26.95 -3.32 5.98
N GLU A 178 25.96 -3.24 5.09
CA GLU A 178 26.08 -2.47 3.85
C GLU A 178 26.02 -0.96 4.08
N THR A 179 25.19 -0.48 5.02
CA THR A 179 25.13 0.96 5.34
C THR A 179 26.39 1.44 6.07
N ALA A 180 27.08 0.60 6.85
CA ALA A 180 28.33 0.95 7.52
C ALA A 180 29.49 1.28 6.55
N LYS A 181 29.35 0.95 5.26
CA LYS A 181 30.33 1.30 4.21
C LYS A 181 30.23 2.76 3.76
N TYR A 182 29.18 3.48 4.15
CA TYR A 182 28.95 4.87 3.78
C TYR A 182 29.38 5.83 4.89
N SER A 183 30.01 6.95 4.53
CA SER A 183 30.42 7.99 5.48
C SER A 183 29.27 8.82 6.03
N GLU A 184 28.15 8.88 5.30
CA GLU A 184 26.94 9.60 5.68
C GLU A 184 25.70 8.78 5.33
N ILE A 185 24.75 8.69 6.26
CA ILE A 185 23.49 7.99 6.07
C ILE A 185 22.39 8.99 5.71
N SER A 186 21.78 8.76 4.54
CA SER A 186 20.61 9.46 4.03
C SER A 186 19.53 8.46 3.64
N LEU A 187 18.29 8.92 3.41
CA LEU A 187 17.23 8.10 2.82
C LEU A 187 17.64 7.50 1.47
N ARG A 188 18.40 8.24 0.65
CA ARG A 188 18.94 7.74 -0.62
C ARG A 188 19.95 6.62 -0.40
N THR A 189 20.82 6.76 0.59
CA THR A 189 21.77 5.71 1.00
C THR A 189 21.03 4.44 1.41
N VAL A 190 20.05 4.55 2.31
CA VAL A 190 19.28 3.39 2.80
C VAL A 190 18.50 2.74 1.66
N ARG A 191 17.77 3.51 0.86
CA ARG A 191 17.04 3.00 -0.31
C ARG A 191 17.97 2.28 -1.29
N LYS A 192 19.14 2.84 -1.60
CA LYS A 192 20.14 2.22 -2.47
C LYS A 192 20.60 0.87 -1.91
N VAL A 193 20.99 0.84 -0.64
CA VAL A 193 21.40 -0.40 0.03
C VAL A 193 20.29 -1.45 -0.04
N ILE A 194 19.05 -1.06 0.25
CA ILE A 194 17.89 -1.98 0.21
C ILE A 194 17.66 -2.53 -1.20
N ILE A 195 17.81 -1.72 -2.25
CA ILE A 195 17.69 -2.19 -3.64
C ILE A 195 18.85 -3.14 -3.99
N ASP A 196 20.08 -2.80 -3.62
CA ASP A 196 21.27 -3.56 -4.00
C ASP A 196 21.30 -4.97 -3.35
N ILE A 197 20.63 -5.17 -2.21
CA ILE A 197 20.58 -6.46 -1.49
C ILE A 197 19.32 -7.30 -1.77
N ARG A 198 18.39 -6.82 -2.61
CA ARG A 198 17.17 -7.56 -2.99
C ARG A 198 17.39 -8.37 -4.26
#